data_AF-A0A2N8MEQ0-F1
#
_entry.id   AF-A0A2N8MEQ0-F1
#
_cell.length_a   1.000
_cell.length_b   1.000
_cell.length_c   1.000
_cell.angle_alpha   90.00
_cell.angle_beta   90.00
_cell.angle_gamma   90.00
#
_symmetry.space_group_name_H-M   'P 1'
#
loop_
_entity.id
_entity.type
_entity.pdbx_description
1 polymer ?
#
loop_
_entity_poly.entity_id
_entity_poly.type
_entity_poly.pdbx_seq_one_letter_code
_entity_poly.pdbx_strand_id
1 'polypeptide(L)'
;MISGSIALPDAARSAAISISYHEVGICKGYDTAAGPVKARSDEAFAIFKIESVDNTKPSGSFDFDPTHLYVDQSTPVQKAKTAVWDKNRRFVYPDQRFAQNMGVSSAAETTIPESTKLEINGFAVVPLGINNPSAGPDANQYSFDLVYDTWSTDEHEANGPGGSFFWIFALGESLFGGTKLGSKTIDLIKTNPSGTTWSLTENCKALSFK
;
A
#
# COMPACT_ATOMS: atom_id res chain seq x y z
N MET A 1 -5.23 16.23 -32.36
CA MET A 1 -4.43 16.49 -31.14
C MET A 1 -4.02 15.14 -30.59
N ILE A 2 -2.72 14.84 -30.56
CA ILE A 2 -2.18 13.53 -30.17
C ILE A 2 -2.06 13.53 -28.64
N SER A 3 -2.83 12.66 -27.99
CA SER A 3 -2.73 12.41 -26.55
C SER A 3 -1.48 11.56 -26.31
N GLY A 4 -0.37 12.23 -26.02
CA GLY A 4 0.88 11.57 -25.65
C GLY A 4 0.82 11.18 -24.19
N SER A 5 0.59 9.90 -23.91
CA SER A 5 0.94 9.31 -22.62
C SER A 5 2.43 9.59 -22.37
N ILE A 6 2.74 10.43 -21.39
CA ILE A 6 4.11 10.58 -20.89
C ILE A 6 4.40 9.31 -20.11
N ALA A 7 4.83 8.26 -20.81
CA ALA A 7 5.61 7.21 -20.20
C ALA A 7 6.91 7.87 -19.74
N LEU A 8 7.18 7.84 -18.43
CA LEU A 8 8.51 8.13 -17.92
C LEU A 8 9.50 7.23 -18.67
N PRO A 9 10.61 7.76 -19.22
CA PRO A 9 11.60 6.95 -19.92
C PRO A 9 12.12 5.86 -18.98
N ASP A 10 12.26 4.63 -19.47
CA ASP A 10 12.70 3.44 -18.72
C ASP A 10 14.00 3.64 -17.92
N ALA A 11 14.81 4.64 -18.30
CA ALA A 11 16.00 5.04 -17.55
C ALA A 11 15.71 5.65 -16.17
N ALA A 12 14.53 6.24 -15.93
CA ALA A 12 14.14 6.80 -14.63
C ALA A 12 13.64 5.72 -13.63
N ARG A 13 13.23 4.53 -14.12
CA ARG A 13 12.94 3.35 -13.29
C ARG A 13 14.20 2.67 -12.74
N SER A 14 15.39 3.13 -13.12
CA SER A 14 16.65 2.40 -12.87
C SER A 14 17.23 2.57 -11.46
N ALA A 15 16.66 3.41 -10.59
CA ALA A 15 17.13 3.59 -9.21
C ALA A 15 16.00 3.46 -8.15
N ALA A 16 14.83 2.96 -8.53
CA ALA A 16 13.68 2.79 -7.65
C ALA A 16 13.74 1.48 -6.85
N ILE A 17 13.20 1.48 -5.63
CA ILE A 17 12.86 0.23 -4.92
C ILE A 17 11.62 -0.34 -5.61
N SER A 18 11.58 -1.64 -5.87
CA SER A 18 10.40 -2.29 -6.43
C SER A 18 9.71 -3.18 -5.41
N ILE A 19 8.40 -3.01 -5.22
CA ILE A 19 7.57 -3.86 -4.35
C ILE A 19 6.61 -4.62 -5.25
N SER A 20 6.81 -5.93 -5.39
CA SER A 20 5.91 -6.79 -6.15
C SER A 20 4.77 -7.28 -5.27
N TYR A 21 3.54 -7.19 -5.78
CA TYR A 21 2.35 -7.63 -5.07
C TYR A 21 1.34 -8.28 -6.01
N HIS A 22 0.56 -9.19 -5.43
CA HIS A 22 -0.55 -9.87 -6.09
C HIS A 22 -1.84 -9.58 -5.34
N GLU A 23 -2.87 -9.07 -6.03
CA GLU A 23 -4.22 -9.01 -5.48
C GLU A 23 -4.81 -10.41 -5.37
N VAL A 24 -5.36 -10.74 -4.21
CA VAL A 24 -5.94 -12.06 -3.92
C VAL A 24 -7.46 -12.04 -4.05
N GLY A 25 -8.07 -10.90 -3.72
CA GLY A 25 -9.50 -10.68 -3.84
C GLY A 25 -10.09 -9.84 -2.72
N ILE A 26 -11.43 -9.81 -2.66
CA ILE A 26 -12.19 -8.95 -1.76
C ILE A 26 -13.25 -9.77 -1.03
N CYS A 27 -13.39 -9.52 0.28
CA CYS A 27 -14.34 -10.23 1.14
C CYS A 27 -15.01 -9.33 2.18
N LYS A 28 -16.21 -9.70 2.64
CA LYS A 28 -16.94 -8.99 3.71
C LYS A 28 -16.50 -9.33 5.12
N GLY A 29 -15.83 -10.45 5.33
CA GLY A 29 -15.38 -10.84 6.66
C GLY A 29 -14.64 -12.16 6.69
N TYR A 30 -14.15 -12.53 7.86
CA TYR A 30 -13.47 -13.80 8.11
C TYR A 30 -13.82 -14.30 9.52
N ASP A 31 -13.77 -15.61 9.72
CA ASP A 31 -14.04 -16.20 11.02
C ASP A 31 -12.78 -16.21 11.88
N THR A 32 -12.93 -15.92 13.17
CA THR A 32 -11.88 -16.12 14.17
C THR A 32 -12.38 -17.00 15.31
N ALA A 33 -11.45 -17.52 16.12
CA ALA A 33 -11.81 -18.26 17.33
C ALA A 33 -12.67 -17.46 18.32
N ALA A 34 -12.56 -16.12 18.31
CA ALA A 34 -13.35 -15.23 19.15
C ALA A 34 -14.71 -14.83 18.54
N GLY A 35 -14.99 -15.25 17.30
CA GLY A 35 -16.18 -14.88 16.53
C GLY A 35 -15.86 -14.28 15.16
N PRO A 36 -16.87 -14.05 14.31
CA PRO A 36 -16.67 -13.51 12.98
C PRO A 36 -16.27 -12.03 13.03
N VAL A 37 -15.21 -11.69 12.29
CA VAL A 37 -14.84 -10.30 12.00
C VAL A 37 -15.50 -9.90 10.69
N LYS A 38 -16.33 -8.86 10.74
CA LYS A 38 -17.07 -8.34 9.58
C LYS A 38 -16.67 -6.90 9.30
N ALA A 39 -16.47 -6.58 8.03
CA ALA A 39 -16.39 -5.20 7.56
C ALA A 39 -17.75 -4.50 7.76
N ARG A 40 -17.74 -3.17 7.74
CA ARG A 40 -18.98 -2.38 7.77
C ARG A 40 -19.84 -2.66 6.54
N SER A 41 -21.10 -2.25 6.59
CA SER A 41 -22.05 -2.46 5.48
C SER A 41 -21.54 -1.90 4.16
N ASP A 42 -20.85 -0.76 4.20
CA ASP A 42 -20.28 -0.02 3.08
C ASP A 42 -18.77 -0.27 2.88
N GLU A 43 -18.18 -1.20 3.63
CA GLU A 43 -16.76 -1.56 3.53
C GLU A 43 -16.55 -3.04 3.19
N ALA A 44 -15.36 -3.39 2.72
CA ALA A 44 -14.89 -4.74 2.54
C ALA A 44 -13.38 -4.82 2.83
N PHE A 45 -12.85 -6.03 2.97
CA PHE A 45 -11.42 -6.28 3.07
C PHE A 45 -10.88 -6.64 1.69
N ALA A 46 -9.97 -5.84 1.16
CA ALA A 46 -9.13 -6.23 0.03
C ALA A 46 -7.87 -6.88 0.54
N ILE A 47 -7.54 -8.02 -0.05
CA ILE A 47 -6.41 -8.84 0.37
C ILE A 47 -5.34 -8.81 -0.71
N PHE A 48 -4.12 -8.50 -0.30
CA PHE A 48 -2.94 -8.45 -1.15
C PHE A 48 -1.90 -9.42 -0.60
N LYS A 49 -1.18 -10.11 -1.48
CA LYS A 49 0.04 -10.83 -1.17
C LYS A 49 1.21 -9.95 -1.59
N ILE A 50 2.04 -9.55 -0.63
CA ILE A 50 3.31 -8.88 -0.89
C ILE A 50 4.32 -9.98 -1.17
N GLU A 51 4.76 -10.06 -2.42
CA GLU A 51 5.58 -11.17 -2.90
C GLU A 51 7.04 -10.91 -2.58
N SER A 52 7.56 -9.75 -3.01
CA SER A 52 8.97 -9.42 -2.83
C SER A 52 9.24 -7.92 -2.80
N VAL A 53 10.33 -7.54 -2.15
CA VAL A 53 10.89 -6.19 -2.19
C VAL A 53 12.29 -6.26 -2.78
N ASP A 54 12.51 -5.54 -3.87
CA ASP A 54 13.77 -5.46 -4.60
C ASP A 54 14.43 -4.10 -4.33
N ASN A 55 15.54 -4.13 -3.58
CA ASN A 55 16.41 -2.99 -3.29
C ASN A 55 17.80 -3.22 -3.95
N THR A 56 17.84 -3.87 -5.13
CA THR A 56 19.10 -4.18 -5.82
C THR A 56 19.73 -2.96 -6.49
N LYS A 57 18.91 -1.97 -6.87
CA LYS A 57 19.34 -0.79 -7.65
C LYS A 57 19.66 0.45 -6.81
N PRO A 58 18.84 0.85 -5.82
CA PRO A 58 19.14 2.02 -5.00
C PRO A 58 20.34 1.74 -4.09
N SER A 59 21.11 2.78 -3.75
CA SER A 59 22.12 2.68 -2.70
C SER A 59 21.47 2.74 -1.31
N GLY A 60 22.10 2.10 -0.33
CA GLY A 60 21.64 1.97 1.05
C GLY A 60 20.49 0.99 1.29
N SER A 61 20.26 0.66 2.56
CA SER A 61 19.16 -0.21 2.99
C SER A 61 17.79 0.44 2.77
N PHE A 62 16.75 -0.37 2.86
CA PHE A 62 15.36 0.08 2.84
C PHE A 62 14.59 -0.59 3.98
N ASP A 63 13.96 0.22 4.82
CA ASP A 63 13.06 -0.28 5.85
C ASP A 63 11.66 -0.38 5.26
N PHE A 64 11.25 -1.60 4.95
CA PHE A 64 9.90 -1.87 4.47
C PHE A 64 8.97 -1.98 5.67
N ASP A 65 7.97 -1.10 5.71
CA ASP A 65 6.87 -1.15 6.66
C ASP A 65 5.56 -1.37 5.88
N PRO A 66 4.89 -2.52 6.03
CA PRO A 66 3.63 -2.77 5.35
C PRO A 66 2.50 -1.83 5.76
N THR A 67 2.59 -1.12 6.90
CA THR A 67 1.59 -0.13 7.31
C THR A 67 1.59 1.14 6.45
N HIS A 68 2.67 1.35 5.68
CA HIS A 68 2.77 2.43 4.69
C HIS A 68 2.05 2.09 3.37
N LEU A 69 1.64 0.84 3.18
CA LEU A 69 0.86 0.44 2.02
C LEU A 69 -0.59 0.93 2.16
N TYR A 70 -1.15 1.47 1.07
CA TYR A 70 -2.52 1.92 1.04
C TYR A 70 -3.16 1.80 -0.34
N VAL A 71 -4.48 1.81 -0.38
CA VAL A 71 -5.25 1.98 -1.61
C VAL A 71 -5.77 3.42 -1.66
N ASP A 72 -5.53 4.10 -2.78
CA ASP A 72 -6.06 5.44 -3.02
C ASP A 72 -7.47 5.38 -3.62
N GLN A 73 -8.47 5.65 -2.79
CA GLN A 73 -9.87 5.74 -3.20
C GLN A 73 -10.33 7.20 -3.42
N SER A 74 -9.40 8.14 -3.56
CA SER A 74 -9.70 9.55 -3.79
C SER A 74 -10.35 9.77 -5.16
N THR A 75 -11.42 10.58 -5.18
CA THR A 75 -11.98 11.13 -6.43
C THR A 75 -10.97 12.06 -7.12
N PRO A 76 -11.11 12.36 -8.42
CA PRO A 76 -10.24 13.32 -9.11
C PRO A 76 -10.15 14.68 -8.40
N VAL A 77 -11.26 15.15 -7.82
CA VAL A 77 -11.31 16.40 -7.05
C VAL A 77 -10.48 16.32 -5.78
N GLN A 78 -10.54 15.18 -5.07
CA GLN A 78 -9.71 14.96 -3.88
C GLN A 78 -8.23 14.81 -4.22
N LYS A 79 -7.89 14.14 -5.34
CA LYS A 79 -6.51 14.01 -5.81
C LYS A 79 -5.88 15.35 -6.17
N ALA A 80 -6.69 16.30 -6.65
CA ALA A 80 -6.23 17.65 -6.99
C ALA A 80 -5.96 18.54 -5.76
N LYS A 81 -6.37 18.12 -4.55
CA LYS A 81 -6.09 18.87 -3.31
C LYS A 81 -4.67 18.58 -2.82
N THR A 82 -4.00 19.64 -2.36
CA THR A 82 -2.63 19.57 -1.81
C THR A 82 -2.59 18.81 -0.48
N ALA A 83 -3.59 19.04 0.37
CA ALA A 83 -3.68 18.46 1.70
C ALA A 83 -3.87 16.94 1.67
N VAL A 84 -3.00 16.19 2.36
CA VAL A 84 -3.09 14.73 2.45
C VAL A 84 -4.36 14.26 3.16
N TRP A 85 -4.83 14.98 4.18
CA TRP A 85 -6.06 14.64 4.92
C TRP A 85 -7.35 14.77 4.11
N ASP A 86 -7.31 15.47 2.97
CA ASP A 86 -8.43 15.56 2.05
C ASP A 86 -8.52 14.36 1.08
N LYS A 87 -7.45 13.55 1.00
CA LYS A 87 -7.35 12.35 0.16
C LYS A 87 -7.96 11.15 0.90
N ASN A 88 -8.68 10.29 0.19
CA ASN A 88 -9.27 9.06 0.72
C ASN A 88 -8.26 7.91 0.59
N ARG A 89 -7.19 7.96 1.39
CA ARG A 89 -6.18 6.89 1.48
C ARG A 89 -6.64 5.84 2.49
N ARG A 90 -6.68 4.58 2.08
CA ARG A 90 -7.02 3.45 2.95
C ARG A 90 -5.79 2.59 3.20
N PHE A 91 -5.20 2.75 4.38
CA PHE A 91 -3.97 2.06 4.75
C PHE A 91 -4.21 0.61 5.15
N VAL A 92 -3.16 -0.21 5.05
CA VAL A 92 -3.14 -1.57 5.56
C VAL A 92 -3.53 -1.58 7.04
N TYR A 93 -4.40 -2.52 7.39
CA TYR A 93 -4.80 -2.79 8.75
C TYR A 93 -3.74 -3.68 9.42
N PRO A 94 -3.00 -3.21 10.44
CA PRO A 94 -1.84 -3.91 11.01
C PRO A 94 -2.21 -5.12 11.91
N ASP A 95 -3.36 -5.74 11.69
CA ASP A 95 -3.87 -6.81 12.53
C ASP A 95 -3.49 -8.19 11.99
N GLN A 96 -2.67 -8.91 12.75
CA GLN A 96 -2.22 -10.25 12.41
C GLN A 96 -3.30 -11.32 12.53
N ARG A 97 -4.43 -11.04 13.19
CA ARG A 97 -5.52 -12.01 13.36
C ARG A 97 -6.03 -12.54 12.03
N PHE A 98 -6.08 -11.70 10.99
CA PHE A 98 -6.45 -12.19 9.66
C PHE A 98 -5.54 -13.33 9.22
N ALA A 99 -4.23 -13.07 9.16
CA ALA A 99 -3.27 -14.05 8.66
C ALA A 99 -3.27 -15.34 9.49
N GLN A 100 -3.30 -15.21 10.82
CA GLN A 100 -3.39 -16.33 11.75
C GLN A 100 -4.62 -17.22 11.50
N ASN A 101 -5.81 -16.61 11.31
CA ASN A 101 -7.05 -17.37 11.11
C ASN A 101 -7.19 -17.93 9.68
N MET A 102 -6.48 -17.34 8.72
CA MET A 102 -6.44 -17.80 7.34
C MET A 102 -5.32 -18.84 7.09
N GLY A 103 -4.46 -19.10 8.08
CA GLY A 103 -3.33 -20.03 7.95
C GLY A 103 -2.23 -19.51 7.02
N VAL A 104 -2.06 -18.19 6.94
CA VAL A 104 -1.05 -17.52 6.11
C VAL A 104 -0.15 -16.64 6.98
N SER A 105 0.97 -16.16 6.42
CA SER A 105 1.85 -15.19 7.08
C SER A 105 1.42 -13.76 6.79
N SER A 106 1.45 -12.87 7.78
CA SER A 106 1.31 -11.42 7.54
C SER A 106 2.58 -10.87 6.89
N ALA A 107 2.44 -9.86 6.03
CA ALA A 107 3.57 -9.00 5.71
C ALA A 107 4.03 -8.30 7.00
N ALA A 108 5.33 -8.31 7.26
CA ALA A 108 5.92 -7.76 8.47
C ALA A 108 6.97 -6.71 8.11
N GLU A 109 7.20 -5.79 9.04
CA GLU A 109 8.29 -4.82 8.94
C GLU A 109 9.63 -5.55 8.85
N THR A 110 10.50 -5.11 7.93
CA THR A 110 11.84 -5.66 7.77
C THR A 110 12.77 -4.67 7.09
N THR A 111 14.05 -4.73 7.44
CA THR A 111 15.10 -4.03 6.70
C THR A 111 15.57 -4.91 5.54
N ILE A 112 15.55 -4.37 4.33
CA ILE A 112 16.12 -4.96 3.12
C ILE A 112 17.50 -4.35 2.94
N PRO A 113 18.59 -5.14 3.05
CA PRO A 113 19.94 -4.64 2.82
C PRO A 113 20.12 -4.03 1.42
N GLU A 114 21.12 -3.18 1.28
CA GLU A 114 21.55 -2.66 -0.02
C GLU A 114 21.90 -3.77 -0.99
N SER A 115 21.58 -3.59 -2.28
CA SER A 115 21.90 -4.53 -3.35
C SER A 115 21.25 -5.92 -3.16
N THR A 116 20.17 -6.02 -2.39
CA THR A 116 19.45 -7.28 -2.15
C THR A 116 17.99 -7.23 -2.57
N LYS A 117 17.45 -8.41 -2.85
CA LYS A 117 16.03 -8.67 -3.01
C LYS A 117 15.60 -9.64 -1.92
N LEU A 118 14.49 -9.32 -1.25
CA LEU A 118 13.89 -10.18 -0.23
C LEU A 118 12.51 -10.66 -0.68
N GLU A 119 12.28 -11.96 -0.56
CA GLU A 119 10.97 -12.58 -0.75
C GLU A 119 10.19 -12.43 0.57
N ILE A 120 9.10 -11.66 0.54
CA ILE A 120 8.26 -11.38 1.71
C ILE A 120 7.19 -12.47 1.86
N ASN A 121 6.50 -12.81 0.76
CA ASN A 121 5.39 -13.77 0.72
C ASN A 121 4.36 -13.61 1.85
N GLY A 122 4.13 -12.36 2.26
CA GLY A 122 3.26 -12.00 3.38
C GLY A 122 1.98 -11.34 2.90
N PHE A 123 0.88 -11.54 3.62
CA PHE A 123 -0.41 -10.98 3.25
C PHE A 123 -0.67 -9.65 3.98
N ALA A 124 -1.22 -8.70 3.25
CA ALA A 124 -1.66 -7.41 3.73
C ALA A 124 -3.17 -7.25 3.50
N VAL A 125 -3.85 -6.62 4.45
CA VAL A 125 -5.31 -6.44 4.44
C VAL A 125 -5.61 -4.96 4.44
N VAL A 126 -6.41 -4.49 3.49
CA VAL A 126 -6.83 -3.09 3.41
C VAL A 126 -8.35 -3.01 3.52
N PRO A 127 -8.91 -2.26 4.51
CA PRO A 127 -10.33 -1.97 4.56
C PRO A 127 -10.68 -0.92 3.50
N LEU A 128 -11.56 -1.26 2.56
CA LEU A 128 -11.95 -0.41 1.44
C LEU A 128 -13.43 -0.06 1.49
N GLY A 129 -13.77 1.16 1.09
CA GLY A 129 -15.16 1.53 0.79
C GLY A 129 -15.61 0.87 -0.51
N ILE A 130 -16.74 0.16 -0.48
CA ILE A 130 -17.35 -0.49 -1.66
C ILE A 130 -18.45 0.35 -2.31
N ASN A 131 -18.73 1.52 -1.73
CA ASN A 131 -19.66 2.53 -2.22
C ASN A 131 -19.02 3.52 -3.21
N ASN A 132 -17.75 3.33 -3.60
CA ASN A 132 -17.04 4.25 -4.46
C ASN A 132 -17.34 4.00 -5.96
N PRO A 133 -17.92 4.96 -6.70
CA PRO A 133 -18.44 4.77 -8.07
C PRO A 133 -17.39 4.65 -9.19
N SER A 134 -16.09 4.51 -8.89
CA SER A 134 -15.03 4.54 -9.92
C SER A 134 -14.84 3.25 -10.73
N ALA A 135 -15.61 2.19 -10.49
CA ALA A 135 -15.38 0.88 -11.08
C ALA A 135 -16.36 0.53 -12.21
N GLY A 136 -16.32 1.29 -13.31
CA GLY A 136 -16.86 0.87 -14.60
C GLY A 136 -18.37 0.54 -14.65
N PRO A 137 -18.86 0.02 -15.80
CA PRO A 137 -20.28 -0.25 -16.03
C PRO A 137 -20.81 -1.50 -15.31
N ASP A 138 -19.94 -2.36 -14.78
CA ASP A 138 -20.32 -3.62 -14.15
C ASP A 138 -20.36 -3.46 -12.63
N ALA A 139 -21.57 -3.27 -12.10
CA ALA A 139 -21.81 -3.26 -10.67
C ALA A 139 -21.15 -4.50 -10.02
N ASN A 140 -20.30 -4.26 -9.02
CA ASN A 140 -19.63 -5.27 -8.18
C ASN A 140 -18.33 -5.91 -8.70
N GLN A 141 -17.67 -5.33 -9.71
CA GLN A 141 -16.28 -5.67 -10.05
C GLN A 141 -15.31 -4.59 -9.58
N TYR A 142 -14.25 -4.99 -8.86
CA TYR A 142 -13.30 -4.05 -8.28
C TYR A 142 -11.86 -4.40 -8.69
N SER A 143 -11.07 -3.40 -9.04
CA SER A 143 -9.62 -3.49 -9.19
C SER A 143 -9.02 -2.29 -8.49
N PHE A 144 -8.01 -2.50 -7.66
CA PHE A 144 -7.34 -1.43 -6.96
C PHE A 144 -5.85 -1.43 -7.32
N ASP A 145 -5.21 -0.29 -7.05
CA ASP A 145 -3.77 -0.19 -7.10
C ASP A 145 -3.29 0.01 -5.67
N LEU A 146 -2.30 -0.78 -5.30
CA LEU A 146 -1.62 -0.61 -4.03
C LEU A 146 -0.57 0.48 -4.23
N VAL A 147 -0.45 1.37 -3.26
CA VAL A 147 0.52 2.46 -3.23
C VAL A 147 1.31 2.37 -1.93
N TYR A 148 2.55 2.85 -1.93
CA TYR A 148 3.40 2.91 -0.73
C TYR A 148 3.67 4.36 -0.37
N ASP A 149 3.39 4.74 0.88
CA ASP A 149 3.67 6.08 1.40
C ASP A 149 5.13 6.15 1.89
N THR A 150 5.93 6.97 1.21
CA THR A 150 7.33 7.22 1.60
C THR A 150 7.47 8.32 2.65
N TRP A 151 6.36 8.89 3.15
CA TRP A 151 6.34 9.96 4.15
C TRP A 151 7.25 11.14 3.76
N SER A 152 7.22 11.56 2.48
CA SER A 152 8.01 12.72 2.05
C SER A 152 7.58 13.97 2.82
N THR A 153 8.56 14.65 3.41
CA THR A 153 8.42 15.89 4.19
C THR A 153 7.70 16.99 3.41
N ASP A 154 7.79 16.96 2.08
CA ASP A 154 7.24 17.97 1.19
C ASP A 154 5.70 17.97 1.16
N GLU A 155 5.03 16.86 1.49
CA GLU A 155 3.56 16.79 1.57
C GLU A 155 2.99 17.20 2.94
N HIS A 156 3.82 17.28 3.99
CA HIS A 156 3.36 17.61 5.36
C HIS A 156 3.54 19.09 5.73
N GLU A 157 4.47 19.81 5.08
CA GLU A 157 4.71 21.24 5.36
C GLU A 157 3.57 22.17 4.89
N ALA A 158 2.62 21.68 4.11
CA ALA A 158 1.53 22.49 3.56
C ALA A 158 0.20 22.37 4.36
N ASN A 159 0.18 22.74 5.65
CA ASN A 159 -1.00 23.26 6.40
C ASN A 159 -1.73 22.37 7.43
N GLY A 160 -1.05 21.82 8.44
CA GLY A 160 -1.71 21.38 9.69
C GLY A 160 -1.49 22.37 10.85
N PRO A 161 -2.50 22.75 11.65
CA PRO A 161 -2.32 23.62 12.82
C PRO A 161 -1.75 22.78 13.97
N GLY A 162 -0.47 22.42 13.89
CA GLY A 162 0.18 21.53 14.85
C GLY A 162 1.69 21.56 14.85
N GLY A 163 2.31 22.60 14.29
CA GLY A 163 3.76 22.79 14.18
C GLY A 163 4.49 23.04 15.52
N SER A 164 4.24 22.24 16.56
CA SER A 164 4.87 22.41 17.87
C SER A 164 5.29 21.11 18.58
N PHE A 165 5.26 19.95 17.91
CA PHE A 165 5.80 18.71 18.51
C PHE A 165 7.13 18.22 17.90
N PHE A 166 7.63 18.82 16.82
CA PHE A 166 8.78 18.29 16.06
C PHE A 166 10.16 18.88 16.41
N TRP A 167 10.25 19.95 17.21
CA TRP A 167 11.56 20.54 17.57
C TRP A 167 12.45 19.63 18.43
N ILE A 168 11.90 18.57 19.05
CA ILE A 168 12.67 17.68 19.94
C ILE A 168 13.45 16.61 19.16
N PHE A 169 13.01 16.21 17.95
CA PHE A 169 13.71 15.18 17.17
C PHE A 169 14.68 15.74 16.14
N ALA A 170 14.50 16.98 15.67
CA ALA A 170 15.39 17.62 14.69
C ALA A 170 16.79 17.96 15.23
N LEU A 171 17.01 17.96 16.56
CA LEU A 171 18.33 18.15 17.15
C LEU A 171 19.12 16.84 17.31
N GLY A 172 18.46 15.67 17.26
CA GLY A 172 19.11 14.37 17.43
C GLY A 172 19.80 13.84 16.16
N GLU A 173 19.33 14.23 14.97
CA GLU A 173 19.85 13.74 13.68
C GLU A 173 21.21 14.32 13.28
N SER A 174 21.72 15.33 14.01
CA SER A 174 23.06 15.88 13.78
C SER A 174 24.20 15.04 14.40
N LEU A 175 23.89 14.04 15.24
CA LEU A 175 24.92 13.28 15.98
C LEU A 175 25.10 11.82 15.51
N PHE A 176 24.19 11.29 14.69
CA PHE A 176 24.30 9.93 14.16
C PHE A 176 24.36 9.97 12.64
N GLY A 177 25.59 9.91 12.10
CA GLY A 177 25.89 9.90 10.68
C GLY A 177 25.43 8.61 9.96
N GLY A 178 24.12 8.46 9.79
CA GLY A 178 23.53 7.56 8.81
C GLY A 178 22.78 8.41 7.79
N THR A 179 23.26 8.46 6.55
CA THR A 179 22.56 9.08 5.43
C THR A 179 21.25 8.34 5.21
N LYS A 180 20.14 8.84 5.76
CA LYS A 180 18.80 8.45 5.29
C LYS A 180 18.66 9.02 3.88
N LEU A 181 18.83 8.15 2.88
CA LEU A 181 18.73 8.52 1.47
C LEU A 181 17.35 9.10 1.18
N GLY A 182 17.34 10.38 0.80
CA GLY A 182 16.16 11.11 0.37
C GLY A 182 15.49 10.47 -0.85
N SER A 183 14.16 10.48 -0.84
CA SER A 183 13.29 10.23 -2.00
C SER A 183 13.70 9.04 -2.88
N LYS A 184 13.78 7.83 -2.31
CA LYS A 184 13.75 6.62 -3.14
C LYS A 184 12.37 6.54 -3.80
N THR A 185 12.29 6.67 -5.12
CA THR A 185 11.07 6.37 -5.86
C THR A 185 10.72 4.90 -5.59
N ILE A 186 9.52 4.63 -5.07
CA ILE A 186 9.04 3.26 -4.88
C ILE A 186 8.12 2.93 -6.05
N ASP A 187 8.42 1.85 -6.75
CA ASP A 187 7.60 1.30 -7.83
C ASP A 187 6.82 0.10 -7.30
N LEU A 188 5.50 0.10 -7.43
CA LEU A 188 4.65 -1.02 -7.03
C LEU A 188 4.25 -1.81 -8.27
N ILE A 189 4.62 -3.08 -8.29
CA ILE A 189 4.45 -3.96 -9.44
C ILE A 189 3.33 -4.95 -9.13
N LYS A 190 2.16 -4.71 -9.72
CA LYS A 190 1.03 -5.64 -9.70
C LYS A 190 1.33 -6.85 -10.59
N THR A 191 1.32 -8.06 -10.03
CA THR A 191 1.65 -9.29 -10.76
C THR A 191 0.43 -10.02 -11.32
N ASN A 192 -0.78 -9.56 -11.01
CA ASN A 192 -2.00 -10.05 -11.64
C ASN A 192 -1.99 -9.78 -13.16
N PRO A 193 -2.66 -10.63 -13.97
CA PRO A 193 -2.90 -10.33 -15.38
C PRO A 193 -3.64 -8.99 -15.56
N SER A 194 -3.29 -8.25 -16.62
CA SER A 194 -3.96 -6.98 -16.95
C SER A 194 -5.47 -7.17 -17.10
N GLY A 195 -6.25 -6.26 -16.50
CA GLY A 195 -7.72 -6.32 -16.52
C GLY A 195 -8.34 -7.29 -15.50
N THR A 196 -7.55 -7.85 -14.58
CA THR A 196 -8.09 -8.64 -13.46
C THR A 196 -9.03 -7.79 -12.61
N THR A 197 -10.23 -8.30 -12.36
CA THR A 197 -11.22 -7.71 -11.46
C THR A 197 -11.68 -8.75 -10.44
N TRP A 198 -12.14 -8.26 -9.30
CA TRP A 198 -12.58 -9.09 -8.19
C TRP A 198 -14.05 -8.84 -7.88
N SER A 199 -14.79 -9.93 -7.72
CA SER A 199 -16.13 -9.89 -7.14
C SER A 199 -16.05 -9.94 -5.62
N LEU A 200 -16.98 -9.26 -4.96
CA LEU A 200 -17.12 -9.31 -3.52
C LEU A 200 -17.58 -10.70 -3.08
N THR A 201 -16.86 -11.30 -2.15
CA THR A 201 -17.25 -12.56 -1.48
C THR A 201 -17.70 -12.29 -0.05
N GLU A 202 -18.56 -13.15 0.51
CA GLU A 202 -19.02 -12.98 1.89
C GLU A 202 -17.93 -13.30 2.92
N ASN A 203 -17.12 -14.33 2.65
CA ASN A 203 -16.10 -14.82 3.57
C ASN A 203 -14.74 -14.96 2.87
N CYS A 204 -13.68 -14.44 3.49
CA CYS A 204 -12.34 -14.48 2.94
C CYS A 204 -11.81 -15.91 2.71
N LYS A 205 -12.34 -16.94 3.38
CA LYS A 205 -12.01 -18.36 3.13
C LYS A 205 -12.37 -18.83 1.71
N ALA A 206 -13.26 -18.12 1.01
CA ALA A 206 -13.57 -18.40 -0.38
C ALA A 206 -12.46 -17.94 -1.35
N LEU A 207 -11.51 -17.12 -0.89
CA LEU A 207 -10.39 -16.64 -1.69
C LEU A 207 -9.28 -17.69 -1.78
N SER A 208 -8.49 -17.63 -2.85
CA SER A 208 -7.39 -18.56 -3.10
C SER A 208 -6.04 -17.97 -2.66
N PHE A 209 -5.56 -18.35 -1.48
CA PHE A 209 -4.29 -17.88 -0.89
C PHE A 209 -3.07 -18.71 -1.33
N LYS A 210 -2.90 -18.88 -2.64
CA LYS A 210 -1.73 -19.57 -3.19
C LYS A 210 -0.49 -18.66 -3.19
#